data_AF-A0A3N1G8F4-F1
#
_entry.id   AF-A0A3N1G8F4-F1
#
_cell.length_a   1.000
_cell.length_b   1.000
_cell.length_c   1.000
_cell.angle_alpha   90.00
_cell.angle_beta   90.00
_cell.angle_gamma   90.00
#
_symmetry.space_group_name_H-M   'P 1'
#
loop_
_entity.id
_entity.type
_entity.pdbx_description
1 polymer ?
#
loop_
_entity_poly.entity_id
_entity_poly.type
_entity_poly.pdbx_seq_one_letter_code
_entity_poly.pdbx_strand_id
1 'polypeptide(L)'
;MDDDGPSGWTDETARLLLEATSRLVGEVQDLAEAVVRMHGGSAEMPERRRRRAAVLAAAVAWDERVAARTGYCVHPSERLDDDEPYGALEDLVDPDEPQLPPAAAEVSVVSRYDLAVVDVPALLAEARREWRSVRPEEDERDAAYVVGDVPTAVDVLLERAPEPYERFHVLPGVEVRAGMQVLVDPEGSLLQPHDGHPVHDLEHPERAVAVPAGRVLHPHGVGCG
;
A
#
# COMPACT_ATOMS: atom_id res chain seq x y z
N MET A 1 -46.39 -19.22 -45.53
CA MET A 1 -45.31 -19.42 -44.56
C MET A 1 -45.51 -18.32 -43.56
N ASP A 2 -46.28 -18.66 -42.52
CA ASP A 2 -46.62 -17.75 -41.45
C ASP A 2 -45.35 -17.52 -40.62
N ASP A 3 -44.83 -16.31 -40.71
CA ASP A 3 -43.72 -15.81 -39.90
C ASP A 3 -44.28 -15.37 -38.53
N ASP A 4 -44.89 -16.33 -37.82
CA ASP A 4 -45.23 -16.18 -36.40
C ASP A 4 -44.02 -16.63 -35.59
N GLY A 5 -42.94 -15.84 -35.66
CA GLY A 5 -41.90 -15.89 -34.63
C GLY A 5 -42.57 -15.65 -33.27
N PRO A 6 -42.21 -16.39 -32.20
CA PRO A 6 -42.86 -16.22 -30.90
C PRO A 6 -42.71 -14.76 -30.48
N SER A 7 -43.83 -14.04 -30.34
CA SER A 7 -43.83 -12.70 -29.76
C SER A 7 -43.45 -12.82 -28.29
N GLY A 8 -42.15 -12.96 -28.01
CA GLY A 8 -41.57 -13.14 -26.67
C GLY A 8 -41.88 -11.98 -25.71
N TRP A 9 -42.50 -10.92 -26.23
CA TRP A 9 -42.96 -9.75 -25.52
C TRP A 9 -44.40 -9.93 -25.02
N THR A 10 -44.54 -10.67 -23.93
CA THR A 10 -45.80 -10.79 -23.19
C THR A 10 -45.89 -9.76 -22.07
N ASP A 11 -47.09 -9.50 -21.54
CA ASP A 11 -47.27 -8.66 -20.34
C ASP A 11 -46.49 -9.21 -19.13
N GLU A 12 -46.33 -10.53 -19.05
CA GLU A 12 -45.51 -11.18 -18.04
C GLU A 12 -44.02 -10.86 -18.22
N THR A 13 -43.51 -10.96 -19.46
CA THR A 13 -42.12 -10.58 -19.80
C THR A 13 -41.88 -9.11 -19.45
N ALA A 14 -42.79 -8.21 -19.84
CA ALA A 14 -42.68 -6.78 -19.55
C ALA A 14 -42.65 -6.51 -18.04
N ARG A 15 -43.52 -7.17 -17.25
CA ARG A 15 -43.55 -7.03 -15.79
C ARG A 15 -42.25 -7.50 -15.13
N LEU A 16 -41.71 -8.65 -15.53
CA LEU A 16 -40.48 -9.21 -14.94
C LEU A 16 -39.25 -8.36 -15.27
N LEU A 17 -39.17 -7.84 -16.50
CA LEU A 17 -38.11 -6.91 -16.91
C LEU A 17 -38.23 -5.57 -16.19
N LEU A 18 -39.45 -5.06 -16.01
CA LEU A 18 -39.68 -3.85 -15.22
C LEU A 18 -39.22 -4.05 -13.78
N GLU A 19 -39.59 -5.16 -13.13
CA GLU A 19 -39.16 -5.47 -11.76
C GLU A 19 -37.63 -5.54 -11.64
N ALA A 20 -36.97 -6.21 -12.60
CA ALA A 20 -35.50 -6.30 -12.63
C ALA A 20 -34.86 -4.92 -12.83
N THR A 21 -35.41 -4.10 -13.73
CA THR A 21 -34.94 -2.75 -14.01
C THR A 21 -35.13 -1.85 -12.79
N SER A 22 -36.29 -1.90 -12.14
CA SER A 22 -36.56 -1.16 -10.91
C SER A 22 -35.61 -1.55 -9.79
N ARG A 23 -35.26 -2.84 -9.65
CA ARG A 23 -34.27 -3.28 -8.69
C ARG A 23 -32.88 -2.71 -8.98
N LEU A 24 -32.42 -2.80 -10.24
CA LEU A 24 -31.13 -2.22 -10.64
C LEU A 24 -31.09 -0.71 -10.40
N VAL A 25 -32.13 0.01 -10.81
CA VAL A 25 -32.26 1.46 -10.58
C VAL A 25 -32.21 1.78 -9.09
N GLY A 26 -32.90 1.00 -8.25
CA GLY A 26 -32.88 1.15 -6.79
C GLY A 26 -31.46 1.04 -6.22
N GLU A 27 -30.71 -0.01 -6.59
CA GLU A 27 -29.33 -0.19 -6.12
C GLU A 27 -28.40 0.94 -6.60
N VAL A 28 -28.58 1.43 -7.84
CA VAL A 28 -27.81 2.57 -8.37
C VAL A 28 -28.13 3.85 -7.60
N GLN A 29 -29.41 4.11 -7.31
CA GLN A 29 -29.84 5.26 -6.51
C GLN A 29 -29.30 5.18 -5.08
N ASP A 30 -29.37 3.99 -4.45
CA ASP A 30 -28.84 3.75 -3.11
C ASP A 30 -27.32 3.91 -3.03
N LEU A 31 -26.59 3.53 -4.08
CA LEU A 31 -25.16 3.79 -4.19
C LEU A 31 -24.89 5.29 -4.38
N ALA A 32 -25.61 5.97 -5.28
CA ALA A 32 -25.43 7.40 -5.53
C ALA A 32 -25.70 8.23 -4.27
N GLU A 33 -26.80 7.94 -3.56
CA GLU A 33 -27.16 8.62 -2.31
C GLU A 33 -26.12 8.36 -1.22
N ALA A 34 -25.58 7.13 -1.14
CA ALA A 34 -24.51 6.81 -0.21
C ALA A 34 -23.21 7.55 -0.52
N VAL A 35 -22.81 7.60 -1.79
CA VAL A 35 -21.58 8.30 -2.22
C VAL A 35 -21.65 9.80 -1.95
N VAL A 36 -22.83 10.43 -2.11
CA VAL A 36 -23.01 11.85 -1.77
C VAL A 36 -22.87 12.12 -0.26
N ARG A 37 -23.19 11.13 0.59
CA ARG A 37 -23.05 11.24 2.05
C ARG A 37 -21.66 10.87 2.56
N MET A 38 -20.91 10.09 1.78
CA MET A 38 -19.56 9.64 2.12
C MET A 38 -18.56 10.79 2.00
N HIS A 39 -17.62 10.85 2.94
CA HIS A 39 -16.46 11.76 2.86
C HIS A 39 -15.34 11.18 2.00
N GLY A 40 -15.41 9.88 1.66
CA GLY A 40 -14.46 9.21 0.77
C GLY A 40 -13.21 8.70 1.47
N GLY A 41 -13.19 8.72 2.81
CA GLY A 41 -12.09 8.25 3.63
C GLY A 41 -11.97 6.72 3.66
N SER A 42 -10.79 6.25 4.06
CA SER A 42 -10.44 4.83 4.10
C SER A 42 -11.44 3.97 4.91
N ALA A 43 -12.02 4.48 6.00
CA ALA A 43 -12.98 3.75 6.83
C ALA A 43 -14.31 3.45 6.13
N GLU A 44 -14.65 4.20 5.08
CA GLU A 44 -15.89 4.01 4.30
C GLU A 44 -15.70 3.01 3.13
N MET A 45 -14.46 2.64 2.82
CA MET A 45 -14.16 1.78 1.68
C MET A 45 -14.85 0.41 1.71
N PRO A 46 -14.98 -0.30 2.86
CA PRO A 46 -15.75 -1.55 2.92
C PRO A 46 -17.22 -1.37 2.52
N GLU A 47 -17.87 -0.32 3.02
CA GLU A 47 -19.26 0.00 2.70
C GLU A 47 -19.42 0.32 1.22
N ARG A 48 -18.52 1.17 0.68
CA ARG A 48 -18.50 1.55 -0.73
C ARG A 48 -18.32 0.33 -1.63
N ARG A 49 -17.41 -0.59 -1.30
CA ARG A 49 -17.21 -1.86 -2.04
C ARG A 49 -18.46 -2.73 -1.97
N ARG A 50 -19.10 -2.86 -0.81
CA ARG A 50 -20.33 -3.66 -0.65
C ARG A 50 -21.46 -3.12 -1.52
N ARG A 51 -21.70 -1.81 -1.52
CA ARG A 51 -22.75 -1.19 -2.35
C ARG A 51 -22.45 -1.32 -3.84
N ARG A 52 -21.19 -1.11 -4.26
CA ARG A 52 -20.78 -1.36 -5.65
C ARG A 52 -21.03 -2.82 -6.05
N ALA A 53 -20.72 -3.78 -5.18
CA ALA A 53 -21.00 -5.19 -5.43
C ALA A 53 -22.50 -5.49 -5.57
N ALA A 54 -23.37 -4.83 -4.79
CA ALA A 54 -24.82 -4.97 -4.92
C ALA A 54 -25.33 -4.45 -6.27
N VAL A 55 -24.85 -3.30 -6.75
CA VAL A 55 -25.16 -2.78 -8.09
C VAL A 55 -24.72 -3.77 -9.18
N LEU A 56 -23.49 -4.29 -9.09
CA LEU A 56 -22.98 -5.26 -10.05
C LEU A 56 -23.80 -6.55 -10.06
N ALA A 57 -24.18 -7.06 -8.88
CA ALA A 57 -25.05 -8.24 -8.78
C ALA A 57 -26.43 -7.98 -9.38
N ALA A 58 -27.02 -6.79 -9.16
CA ALA A 58 -28.29 -6.41 -9.77
C ALA A 58 -28.19 -6.26 -11.29
N ALA A 59 -27.06 -5.75 -11.81
CA ALA A 59 -26.81 -5.65 -13.24
C ALA A 59 -26.70 -7.02 -13.89
N VAL A 60 -25.93 -7.94 -13.29
CA VAL A 60 -25.83 -9.35 -13.75
C VAL A 60 -27.20 -10.01 -13.76
N ALA A 61 -27.98 -9.89 -12.68
CA ALA A 61 -29.32 -10.46 -12.61
C ALA A 61 -30.29 -9.84 -13.63
N TRP A 62 -30.12 -8.57 -13.97
CA TRP A 62 -30.88 -7.89 -15.02
C TRP A 62 -30.50 -8.45 -16.40
N ASP A 63 -29.21 -8.54 -16.70
CA ASP A 63 -28.68 -9.08 -17.97
C ASP A 63 -29.13 -10.53 -18.18
N GLU A 64 -29.06 -11.38 -17.15
CA GLU A 64 -29.55 -12.76 -17.21
C GLU A 64 -31.04 -12.84 -17.53
N ARG A 65 -31.86 -11.98 -16.92
CA ARG A 65 -33.31 -11.93 -17.18
C ARG A 65 -33.63 -11.41 -18.58
N VAL A 66 -32.88 -10.43 -19.07
CA VAL A 66 -32.99 -9.95 -20.46
C VAL A 66 -32.62 -11.07 -21.42
N ALA A 67 -31.45 -11.68 -21.26
CA ALA A 67 -30.96 -12.76 -22.11
C ALA A 67 -31.93 -13.95 -22.17
N ALA A 68 -32.47 -14.37 -21.02
CA ALA A 68 -33.45 -15.46 -20.94
C ALA A 68 -34.75 -15.19 -21.72
N ARG A 69 -35.05 -13.92 -22.06
CA ARG A 69 -36.32 -13.52 -22.69
C ARG A 69 -36.16 -12.96 -24.09
N THR A 70 -35.04 -12.34 -24.40
CA THR A 70 -34.76 -11.74 -25.71
C THR A 70 -33.81 -12.60 -26.55
N GLY A 71 -33.12 -13.56 -25.94
CA GLY A 71 -32.00 -14.28 -26.56
C GLY A 71 -30.76 -13.41 -26.78
N TYR A 72 -30.82 -12.14 -26.38
CA TYR A 72 -29.72 -11.18 -26.47
C TYR A 72 -28.98 -11.14 -25.15
N CYS A 73 -27.78 -11.69 -25.14
CA CYS A 73 -26.81 -11.48 -24.07
C CYS A 73 -25.80 -10.43 -24.55
N VAL A 74 -25.69 -9.31 -23.83
CA VAL A 74 -24.50 -8.45 -23.98
C VAL A 74 -23.39 -9.19 -23.24
N HIS A 75 -22.45 -9.77 -23.97
CA HIS A 75 -21.35 -10.50 -23.34
C HIS A 75 -20.49 -9.50 -22.55
N PRO A 76 -20.23 -9.70 -21.24
CA PRO A 76 -19.44 -8.76 -20.44
C PRO A 76 -18.03 -8.51 -21.00
N SER A 77 -17.49 -9.47 -21.77
CA SER A 77 -16.17 -9.32 -22.41
C SER A 77 -16.16 -8.37 -23.62
N GLU A 78 -17.31 -7.99 -24.19
CA GLU A 78 -17.34 -6.96 -25.25
C GLU A 78 -17.39 -5.53 -24.67
N ARG A 79 -17.45 -5.39 -23.34
CA ARG A 79 -17.50 -4.10 -22.62
C ARG A 79 -16.19 -3.71 -21.94
N LEU A 80 -15.21 -4.59 -21.96
CA LEU A 80 -13.87 -4.36 -21.43
C LEU A 80 -12.89 -4.95 -22.43
N ASP A 81 -12.73 -4.28 -23.58
CA ASP A 81 -11.42 -4.27 -24.24
C ASP A 81 -10.47 -3.51 -23.28
N ASP A 82 -10.10 -4.20 -22.20
CA ASP A 82 -8.99 -3.89 -21.28
C ASP A 82 -7.67 -4.34 -21.93
N ASP A 83 -7.68 -4.61 -23.25
CA ASP A 83 -6.52 -4.72 -24.12
C ASP A 83 -6.07 -3.32 -24.59
N GLU A 84 -6.14 -2.31 -23.73
CA GLU A 84 -5.11 -1.27 -23.80
C GLU A 84 -3.87 -1.91 -23.18
N PRO A 85 -2.88 -2.34 -23.98
CA PRO A 85 -1.63 -2.77 -23.40
C PRO A 85 -1.14 -1.58 -22.60
N TYR A 86 -1.02 -1.73 -21.28
CA TYR A 86 -0.03 -1.02 -20.48
C TYR A 86 1.34 -1.42 -21.06
N GLY A 87 1.62 -0.92 -22.26
CA GLY A 87 2.80 -1.17 -23.05
C GLY A 87 3.91 -0.38 -22.41
N ALA A 88 4.73 -1.10 -21.65
CA ALA A 88 6.13 -0.79 -21.41
C ALA A 88 6.41 0.67 -21.01
N LEU A 89 6.25 0.97 -19.72
CA LEU A 89 7.16 1.91 -19.04
C LEU A 89 8.52 1.24 -18.79
N GLU A 90 9.01 0.45 -19.74
CA GLU A 90 10.40 -0.03 -19.75
C GLU A 90 11.21 1.03 -20.51
N ASP A 91 12.09 1.70 -19.77
CA ASP A 91 13.27 2.44 -20.25
C ASP A 91 13.06 3.71 -21.09
N LEU A 92 12.33 4.70 -20.56
CA LEU A 92 12.66 6.10 -20.84
C LEU A 92 13.69 6.59 -19.82
N VAL A 93 14.92 6.09 -19.94
CA VAL A 93 16.08 6.79 -19.37
C VAL A 93 16.20 8.08 -20.16
N ASP A 94 15.93 9.22 -19.52
CA ASP A 94 16.12 10.53 -20.13
C ASP A 94 17.62 10.69 -20.46
N PRO A 95 18.02 10.79 -21.74
CA PRO A 95 19.43 10.94 -22.11
C PRO A 95 20.03 12.26 -21.60
N ASP A 96 19.20 13.20 -21.16
CA ASP A 96 19.59 14.47 -20.56
C ASP A 96 19.54 14.44 -19.02
N GLU A 97 19.23 13.30 -18.39
CA GLU A 97 19.36 13.15 -16.94
C GLU A 97 20.84 13.37 -16.57
N PRO A 98 21.16 14.39 -15.75
CA PRO A 98 22.54 14.72 -15.45
C PRO A 98 23.18 13.51 -14.77
N GLN A 99 24.10 12.85 -15.49
CA GLN A 99 24.94 11.82 -14.93
C GLN A 99 25.63 12.42 -13.72
N LEU A 100 25.22 11.97 -12.53
CA LEU A 100 25.90 12.35 -11.30
C LEU A 100 27.39 12.04 -11.51
N PRO A 101 28.29 12.98 -11.19
CA PRO A 101 29.71 12.71 -11.29
C PRO A 101 30.00 11.42 -10.50
N PRO A 102 30.92 10.56 -10.99
CA PRO A 102 31.27 9.34 -10.28
C PRO A 102 31.59 9.71 -8.83
N ALA A 103 30.93 9.04 -7.89
CA ALA A 103 31.14 9.28 -6.48
C ALA A 103 32.63 9.10 -6.17
N ALA A 104 33.23 10.04 -5.42
CA ALA A 104 34.65 9.98 -5.09
C ALA A 104 35.02 8.78 -4.21
N ALA A 105 34.02 8.21 -3.52
CA ALA A 105 34.05 6.93 -2.82
C ALA A 105 32.62 6.45 -2.62
N GLU A 106 32.41 5.14 -2.62
CA GLU A 106 31.14 4.50 -2.27
C GLU A 106 31.24 3.88 -0.87
N VAL A 107 30.24 4.10 -0.02
CA VAL A 107 30.07 3.38 1.25
C VAL A 107 28.64 2.91 1.33
N SER A 108 28.45 1.62 1.54
CA SER A 108 27.15 1.05 1.87
C SER A 108 27.03 0.92 3.39
N VAL A 109 25.90 1.37 3.92
CA VAL A 109 25.58 1.33 5.35
C VAL A 109 24.40 0.40 5.55
N VAL A 110 24.60 -0.70 6.28
CA VAL A 110 23.54 -1.64 6.61
C VAL A 110 23.26 -1.56 8.11
N SER A 111 22.07 -1.08 8.47
CA SER A 111 21.63 -1.00 9.86
C SER A 111 20.57 -2.05 10.15
N ARG A 112 20.68 -2.71 11.31
CA ARG A 112 19.67 -3.62 11.87
C ARG A 112 19.34 -3.16 13.28
N TYR A 113 18.06 -3.01 13.57
CA TYR A 113 17.56 -2.72 14.92
C TYR A 113 16.55 -3.78 15.33
N ASP A 114 16.72 -4.32 16.54
CA ASP A 114 15.71 -5.16 17.18
C ASP A 114 14.89 -4.25 18.12
N LEU A 115 13.62 -4.05 17.77
CA LEU A 115 12.70 -3.16 18.48
C LEU A 115 11.69 -3.96 19.31
N ALA A 116 11.41 -3.52 20.53
CA ALA A 116 10.33 -4.04 21.36
C ALA A 116 9.22 -3.01 21.47
N VAL A 117 8.00 -3.39 21.13
CA VAL A 117 6.82 -2.55 21.38
C VAL A 117 6.38 -2.73 22.82
N VAL A 118 6.56 -1.70 23.63
CA VAL A 118 6.26 -1.68 25.07
C VAL A 118 4.95 -0.98 25.40
N ASP A 119 4.47 -0.12 24.52
CA ASP A 119 3.17 0.56 24.63
C ASP A 119 2.49 0.59 23.26
N VAL A 120 1.65 -0.42 23.01
CA VAL A 120 0.88 -0.54 21.76
C VAL A 120 -0.06 0.66 21.55
N PRO A 121 -0.86 1.10 22.55
CA PRO A 121 -1.68 2.30 22.40
C PRO A 121 -0.90 3.55 21.98
N ALA A 122 0.26 3.82 22.59
CA ALA A 122 1.07 4.99 22.25
C ALA A 122 1.62 4.91 20.81
N LEU A 123 2.11 3.74 20.40
CA LEU A 123 2.61 3.49 19.05
C LEU A 123 1.50 3.71 17.99
N LEU A 124 0.31 3.13 18.21
CA LEU A 124 -0.82 3.28 17.30
C LEU A 124 -1.27 4.73 17.20
N ALA A 125 -1.34 5.45 18.32
CA ALA A 125 -1.72 6.86 18.33
C ALA A 125 -0.72 7.74 17.56
N GLU A 126 0.58 7.46 17.70
CA GLU A 126 1.62 8.15 16.96
C GLU A 126 1.52 7.87 15.46
N ALA A 127 1.40 6.61 15.07
CA ALA A 127 1.28 6.24 13.66
C ALA A 127 0.01 6.82 12.99
N ARG A 128 -1.12 6.87 13.71
CA ARG A 128 -2.34 7.54 13.22
C ARG A 128 -2.16 9.05 13.06
N ARG A 129 -1.42 9.68 13.98
CA ARG A 129 -1.07 11.10 13.86
C ARG A 129 -0.22 11.34 12.62
N GLU A 130 0.81 10.51 12.41
CA GLU A 130 1.69 10.60 11.24
C GLU A 130 0.90 10.41 9.94
N TRP A 131 0.03 9.39 9.89
CA TRP A 131 -0.86 9.14 8.76
C TRP A 131 -1.71 10.36 8.40
N ARG A 132 -2.37 10.98 9.39
CA ARG A 132 -3.18 12.18 9.17
C ARG A 132 -2.36 13.42 8.80
N SER A 133 -1.06 13.45 9.10
CA SER A 133 -0.20 14.57 8.71
C SER A 133 0.03 14.61 7.19
N VAL A 134 0.06 13.44 6.54
CA VAL A 134 0.24 13.29 5.08
C VAL A 134 -1.09 13.11 4.33
N ARG A 135 -2.15 12.71 5.04
CA ARG A 135 -3.53 12.58 4.55
C ARG A 135 -4.46 13.51 5.35
N PRO A 136 -4.35 14.84 5.20
CA PRO A 136 -5.14 15.79 5.99
C PRO A 136 -6.65 15.70 5.73
N GLU A 137 -7.05 15.09 4.61
CA GLU A 137 -8.44 14.78 4.28
C GLU A 137 -9.03 13.60 5.08
N GLU A 138 -8.19 12.77 5.68
CA GLU A 138 -8.61 11.60 6.47
C GLU A 138 -8.72 11.93 7.96
N ASP A 139 -9.80 11.45 8.60
CA ASP A 139 -10.06 11.69 10.01
C ASP A 139 -9.49 10.59 10.92
N GLU A 140 -9.71 10.69 12.23
CA GLU A 140 -9.21 9.69 13.19
C GLU A 140 -9.84 8.30 12.96
N ARG A 141 -11.07 8.24 12.44
CA ARG A 141 -11.73 6.97 12.14
C ARG A 141 -11.08 6.31 10.93
N ASP A 142 -10.74 7.09 9.90
CA ASP A 142 -9.98 6.63 8.73
C ASP A 142 -8.58 6.15 9.14
N ALA A 143 -7.86 6.96 9.91
CA ALA A 143 -6.55 6.61 10.41
C ALA A 143 -6.58 5.34 11.28
N ALA A 144 -7.59 5.18 12.13
CA ALA A 144 -7.74 3.97 12.94
C ALA A 144 -8.13 2.72 12.12
N TYR A 145 -8.83 2.90 10.99
CA TYR A 145 -9.14 1.82 10.07
C TYR A 145 -7.89 1.33 9.32
N VAL A 146 -7.03 2.25 8.87
CA VAL A 146 -5.77 1.91 8.19
C VAL A 146 -4.74 1.40 9.20
N VAL A 147 -4.50 2.18 10.25
CA VAL A 147 -3.51 1.90 11.30
C VAL A 147 -4.20 1.23 12.49
N GLY A 148 -4.64 -0.01 12.23
CA GLY A 148 -5.35 -0.84 13.19
C GLY A 148 -4.47 -1.72 14.07
N ASP A 149 -3.22 -1.95 13.65
CA ASP A 149 -2.31 -2.91 14.26
C ASP A 149 -0.85 -2.44 14.29
N VAL A 150 -0.04 -3.16 15.05
CA VAL A 150 1.38 -2.85 15.26
C VAL A 150 2.19 -2.92 13.97
N PRO A 151 2.10 -3.98 13.13
CA PRO A 151 2.85 -4.03 11.88
C PRO A 151 2.60 -2.81 10.98
N THR A 152 1.33 -2.46 10.75
CA THR A 152 0.98 -1.31 9.92
C THR A 152 1.45 0.00 10.53
N ALA A 153 1.37 0.14 11.85
CA ALA A 153 1.89 1.33 12.54
C ALA A 153 3.41 1.48 12.38
N VAL A 154 4.16 0.39 12.46
CA VAL A 154 5.60 0.38 12.22
C VAL A 154 5.91 0.76 10.78
N ASP A 155 5.21 0.17 9.80
CA ASP A 155 5.40 0.48 8.38
C ASP A 155 5.15 1.97 8.09
N VAL A 156 4.04 2.53 8.59
CA VAL A 156 3.70 3.95 8.42
C VAL A 156 4.79 4.86 9.00
N LEU A 157 5.31 4.55 10.18
CA LEU A 157 6.33 5.37 10.83
C LEU A 157 7.70 5.25 10.16
N LEU A 158 8.00 4.09 9.57
CA LEU A 158 9.24 3.79 8.87
C LEU A 158 9.33 4.42 7.49
N GLU A 159 8.30 4.22 6.67
CA GLU A 159 8.26 4.74 5.29
C GLU A 159 8.38 6.27 5.24
N ARG A 160 8.01 6.93 6.34
CA ARG A 160 7.89 8.39 6.41
C ARG A 160 8.99 9.05 7.23
N ALA A 161 9.94 8.29 7.75
CA ALA A 161 11.10 8.85 8.40
C ALA A 161 12.14 9.27 7.34
N PRO A 162 12.53 10.57 7.27
CA PRO A 162 13.59 11.00 6.36
C PRO A 162 14.92 10.29 6.66
N GLU A 163 15.14 9.95 7.94
CA GLU A 163 16.21 9.09 8.40
C GLU A 163 15.63 8.07 9.40
N PRO A 164 15.30 6.84 8.98
CA PRO A 164 14.58 5.88 9.82
C PRO A 164 15.30 5.54 11.13
N TYR A 165 16.63 5.61 11.13
CA TYR A 165 17.45 5.31 12.31
C TYR A 165 17.35 6.37 13.42
N GLU A 166 17.20 7.66 13.08
CA GLU A 166 17.07 8.71 14.10
C GLU A 166 15.73 8.60 14.82
N ARG A 167 14.70 8.12 14.11
CA ARG A 167 13.33 8.09 14.62
C ARG A 167 13.11 6.99 15.65
N PHE A 168 13.76 5.82 15.51
CA PHE A 168 13.53 4.66 16.42
C PHE A 168 13.79 4.96 17.89
N HIS A 169 14.75 5.82 18.19
CA HIS A 169 15.12 6.17 19.57
C HIS A 169 14.10 7.08 20.26
N VAL A 170 13.21 7.71 19.49
CA VAL A 170 12.23 8.68 19.97
C VAL A 170 10.77 8.25 19.70
N LEU A 171 10.56 7.07 19.11
CA LEU A 171 9.21 6.56 18.83
C LEU A 171 8.47 6.23 20.15
N PRO A 172 7.31 6.85 20.41
CA PRO A 172 6.46 6.50 21.54
C PRO A 172 6.08 5.02 21.54
N GLY A 173 6.24 4.37 22.69
CA GLY A 173 5.86 2.98 22.89
C GLY A 173 6.79 1.94 22.26
N VAL A 174 7.97 2.35 21.81
CA VAL A 174 9.01 1.46 21.29
C VAL A 174 10.29 1.61 22.12
N GLU A 175 10.92 0.49 22.44
CA GLU A 175 12.25 0.41 23.03
C GLU A 175 13.20 -0.30 22.07
N VAL A 176 14.37 0.29 21.80
CA VAL A 176 15.45 -0.37 21.07
C VAL A 176 16.12 -1.39 21.99
N ARG A 177 16.03 -2.67 21.66
CA ARG A 177 16.67 -3.77 22.42
C ARG A 177 18.09 -4.02 21.97
N ALA A 178 18.33 -3.96 20.67
CA ALA A 178 19.65 -4.11 20.07
C ALA A 178 19.74 -3.31 18.77
N GLY A 179 20.94 -2.89 18.42
CA GLY A 179 21.25 -2.21 17.17
C GLY A 179 22.61 -2.66 16.65
N MET A 180 22.74 -2.78 15.34
CA MET A 180 24.00 -3.00 14.64
C MET A 180 24.03 -2.14 13.39
N GLN A 181 25.17 -1.51 13.14
CA GLN A 181 25.46 -0.85 11.87
C GLN A 181 26.73 -1.44 11.28
N VAL A 182 26.66 -1.81 10.00
CA VAL A 182 27.77 -2.34 9.23
C VAL A 182 28.10 -1.34 8.14
N LEU A 183 29.35 -0.89 8.12
CA LEU A 183 29.88 -0.05 7.06
C LEU A 183 30.64 -0.96 6.08
N VAL A 184 30.20 -0.95 4.83
CA VAL A 184 30.78 -1.70 3.73
C VAL A 184 31.40 -0.70 2.77
N ASP A 185 32.71 -0.75 2.65
CA ASP A 185 33.48 -0.01 1.66
C ASP A 185 33.80 -0.98 0.50
N PRO A 186 33.03 -0.96 -0.60
CA PRO A 186 33.24 -1.88 -1.72
C PRO A 186 34.59 -1.68 -2.43
N GLU A 187 35.19 -0.49 -2.36
CA GLU A 187 36.44 -0.16 -3.04
C GLU A 187 37.69 -0.27 -2.15
N GLY A 188 37.49 -0.38 -0.82
CA GLY A 188 38.57 -0.45 0.17
C GLY A 188 39.38 0.85 0.30
N SER A 189 38.80 1.97 -0.16
CA SER A 189 39.47 3.27 -0.27
C SER A 189 39.43 4.08 1.03
N LEU A 190 38.48 3.81 1.92
CA LEU A 190 38.23 4.59 3.14
C LEU A 190 38.74 3.92 4.42
N LEU A 191 39.02 2.61 4.37
CA LEU A 191 39.48 1.82 5.53
C LEU A 191 41.01 1.67 5.60
N GLN A 192 41.78 2.46 4.85
CA GLN A 192 43.23 2.46 5.02
C GLN A 192 43.60 3.15 6.35
N PRO A 193 44.32 2.48 7.26
CA PRO A 193 44.69 3.06 8.54
C PRO A 193 45.65 4.24 8.31
N HIS A 194 45.16 5.46 8.47
CA HIS A 194 46.02 6.63 8.60
C HIS A 194 46.69 6.59 9.98
N ASP A 195 48.00 6.40 9.98
CA ASP A 195 48.91 6.70 11.09
C ASP A 195 48.49 6.21 12.49
N GLY A 196 48.22 4.91 12.62
CA GLY A 196 48.24 4.22 13.92
C GLY A 196 47.15 4.62 14.93
N HIS A 197 46.21 5.46 14.53
CA HIS A 197 45.03 5.78 15.33
C HIS A 197 43.83 5.05 14.73
N PRO A 198 43.21 4.10 15.44
CA PRO A 198 41.91 3.58 15.00
C PRO A 198 40.95 4.77 14.92
N VAL A 199 40.31 4.96 13.76
CA VAL A 199 39.21 5.92 13.61
C VAL A 199 38.02 5.39 14.40
N HIS A 200 38.05 5.63 15.69
CA HIS A 200 36.95 5.40 16.60
C HIS A 200 36.84 6.64 17.47
N ASP A 201 36.20 7.66 16.91
CA ASP A 201 35.48 8.62 17.74
C ASP A 201 34.17 9.02 17.04
N LEU A 202 33.16 8.17 17.27
CA LEU A 202 31.77 8.56 17.28
C LEU A 202 31.29 8.10 18.64
N GLU A 203 30.92 9.02 19.53
CA GLU A 203 31.01 8.78 20.98
C GLU A 203 30.21 7.58 21.52
N HIS A 204 29.28 6.93 20.81
CA HIS A 204 28.76 5.58 21.17
C HIS A 204 28.15 4.81 19.99
N PRO A 205 28.86 3.83 19.38
CA PRO A 205 28.34 2.94 18.34
C PRO A 205 28.43 1.44 18.68
N GLU A 206 28.98 1.11 19.86
CA GLU A 206 29.45 -0.18 20.41
C GLU A 206 30.18 -1.17 19.49
N ARG A 207 29.78 -1.37 18.22
CA ARG A 207 30.34 -2.36 17.30
C ARG A 207 30.15 -1.97 15.83
N ALA A 208 30.49 -0.75 15.44
CA ALA A 208 30.70 -0.47 14.02
C ALA A 208 31.88 -1.33 13.55
N VAL A 209 31.59 -2.43 12.86
CA VAL A 209 32.62 -3.30 12.29
C VAL A 209 32.77 -2.96 10.82
N ALA A 210 33.96 -2.50 10.45
CA ALA A 210 34.35 -2.34 9.07
C ALA A 210 34.54 -3.74 8.45
N VAL A 211 33.71 -4.10 7.49
CA VAL A 211 33.75 -5.42 6.87
C VAL A 211 34.37 -5.29 5.46
N PRO A 212 35.59 -5.80 5.23
CA PRO A 212 36.17 -5.80 3.90
C PRO A 212 35.32 -6.66 2.95
N ALA A 213 35.36 -6.31 1.65
CA ALA A 213 34.60 -6.99 0.62
C ALA A 213 34.75 -8.53 0.72
N GLY A 214 33.62 -9.24 0.87
CA GLY A 214 33.56 -10.70 0.83
C GLY A 214 33.55 -11.45 2.17
N ARG A 215 33.38 -10.78 3.32
CA ARG A 215 33.09 -11.48 4.60
C ARG A 215 31.76 -11.00 5.19
N VAL A 216 31.03 -11.91 5.84
CA VAL A 216 29.88 -11.59 6.70
C VAL A 216 30.37 -11.71 8.13
N LEU A 217 30.20 -10.66 8.94
CA LEU A 217 30.49 -10.72 10.37
C LEU A 217 29.18 -10.87 11.15
N HIS A 218 29.12 -11.89 12.00
CA HIS A 218 28.06 -12.04 12.99
C HIS A 218 28.38 -11.17 14.20
N PRO A 219 27.51 -10.26 14.64
CA PRO A 219 27.70 -9.57 15.91
C PRO A 219 27.34 -10.49 17.07
N HIS A 220 28.18 -10.47 18.10
CA HIS A 220 27.86 -11.04 19.41
C HIS A 220 26.64 -10.30 20.00
N GLY A 221 25.70 -11.05 20.59
CA GLY A 221 24.64 -10.45 21.41
C GLY A 221 25.24 -9.84 22.67
N VAL A 222 24.79 -8.64 23.05
CA VAL A 222 24.97 -8.14 24.41
C VAL A 222 23.66 -8.40 25.12
N GLY A 223 23.67 -9.36 26.05
CA GLY A 223 22.56 -9.54 26.98
C GLY A 223 22.56 -8.37 27.96
N CYS A 224 21.43 -7.66 28.04
CA CYS A 224 21.14 -6.77 29.14
C CYS A 224 20.27 -7.56 30.13
N GLY A 225 20.73 -7.63 31.39
CA GLY A 225 20.00 -8.23 32.51
C GLY A 225 18.86 -7.35 33.03
#